data_AF-A0A4E0QXE9-F1
#
_entry.id   AF-A0A4E0QXE9-F1
#
_cell.length_a   1.000
_cell.length_b   1.000
_cell.length_c   1.000
_cell.angle_alpha   90.00
_cell.angle_beta   90.00
_cell.angle_gamma   90.00
#
_symmetry.space_group_name_H-M   'P 1'
#
loop_
_entity.id
_entity.type
_entity.pdbx_description
1 polymer ?
#
loop_
_entity_poly.entity_id
_entity_poly.type
_entity_poly.pdbx_seq_one_letter_code
_entity_poly.pdbx_strand_id
1 'polypeptide(L)'
;MLPKKAYDEEEEESDEEDIEEKALGSDEDEVDEEGASYLEMLEGESDGSVDDDDDEIDEETTLEAFDTEMDKSDCDMDEYVTFYRVMTELESGDPNWYNQLIGHLTEPQQKELKEVVNTALKCMQQKGVLFFLPWFTADNCLVPDVCMLSEKQ
;
A
#
# COMPACT_ATOMS: atom_id res chain seq x y z
N MET A 1 -47.74 47.57 -0.61
CA MET A 1 -47.31 47.69 0.80
C MET A 1 -47.46 46.33 1.45
N LEU A 2 -46.43 45.47 1.43
CA LEU A 2 -45.32 45.31 2.40
C LEU A 2 -45.74 44.51 3.66
N PRO A 3 -44.87 43.64 4.26
CA PRO A 3 -43.44 43.44 3.98
C PRO A 3 -42.98 41.97 3.78
N LYS A 4 -41.87 41.83 3.06
CA LYS A 4 -40.93 40.71 3.16
C LYS A 4 -40.29 40.75 4.55
N LYS A 5 -40.14 39.60 5.21
CA LYS A 5 -39.14 39.44 6.27
C LYS A 5 -38.04 38.52 5.75
N ALA A 6 -36.90 39.14 5.51
CA ALA A 6 -35.60 38.53 5.48
C ALA A 6 -35.03 38.51 6.91
N TYR A 7 -33.95 37.75 7.06
CA TYR A 7 -32.99 37.67 8.17
C TYR A 7 -33.38 36.73 9.32
N ASP A 8 -32.65 35.61 9.39
CA ASP A 8 -31.87 35.32 10.59
C ASP A 8 -30.50 34.78 10.17
N GLU A 9 -29.45 35.43 10.68
CA GLU A 9 -28.04 35.10 10.60
C GLU A 9 -27.72 34.22 11.81
N GLU A 10 -27.08 33.07 11.61
CA GLU A 10 -26.30 32.42 12.66
C GLU A 10 -25.02 31.92 11.96
N GLU A 11 -24.01 32.79 11.92
CA GLU A 11 -22.61 32.39 11.75
C GLU A 11 -22.21 31.59 12.99
N GLU A 12 -21.99 30.29 12.84
CA GLU A 12 -21.31 29.51 13.88
C GLU A 12 -19.81 29.61 13.61
N GLU A 13 -19.21 30.66 14.19
CA GLU A 13 -17.78 30.82 14.41
C GLU A 13 -17.34 29.68 15.34
N SER A 14 -16.88 28.57 14.76
CA SER A 14 -16.27 27.49 15.53
C SER A 14 -14.90 27.95 15.99
N ASP A 15 -14.84 28.43 17.23
CA ASP A 15 -13.65 28.77 17.99
C ASP A 15 -12.50 27.80 17.69
N GLU A 16 -11.45 28.33 17.05
CA GLU A 16 -10.13 27.72 16.98
C GLU A 16 -9.58 27.72 18.41
N GLU A 17 -9.93 26.68 19.19
CA GLU A 17 -9.27 26.41 20.45
C GLU A 17 -7.78 26.19 20.17
N ASP A 18 -6.99 27.18 20.58
CA ASP A 18 -5.55 27.23 20.72
C ASP A 18 -5.07 25.96 21.45
N ILE A 19 -4.85 24.88 20.69
CA ILE A 19 -4.30 23.61 21.17
C ILE A 19 -2.81 23.85 21.39
N GLU A 20 -2.55 24.53 22.51
CA GLU A 20 -1.34 24.56 23.30
C GLU A 20 -0.13 23.86 22.63
N GLU A 21 0.54 24.63 21.77
CA GLU A 21 1.90 24.43 21.23
C GLU A 21 2.96 24.43 22.36
N LYS A 22 2.68 23.79 23.51
CA LYS A 22 3.53 23.79 24.72
C LYS A 22 3.65 22.44 25.42
N ALA A 23 3.17 21.34 24.84
CA ALA A 23 3.41 20.00 25.37
C ALA A 23 4.60 19.26 24.72
N LEU A 24 5.34 19.91 23.81
CA LEU A 24 6.63 19.40 23.28
C LEU A 24 7.84 20.04 23.99
N GLY A 25 7.64 20.51 25.23
CA GLY A 25 8.68 21.09 26.04
C GLY A 25 9.63 20.03 26.59
N SER A 26 10.61 19.65 25.77
CA SER A 26 11.85 18.95 26.16
C SER A 26 11.66 17.62 26.89
N ASP A 27 11.33 16.57 26.13
CA ASP A 27 11.66 15.19 26.49
C ASP A 27 13.18 15.00 26.39
N GLU A 28 13.89 15.65 27.31
CA GLU A 28 15.25 15.29 27.66
C GLU A 28 15.10 14.40 28.91
N ASP A 29 14.72 13.14 28.70
CA ASP A 29 14.74 12.13 29.74
C ASP A 29 16.13 12.15 30.41
N GLU A 30 16.21 12.67 31.63
CA GLU A 30 17.38 12.50 32.49
C GLU A 30 17.54 10.99 32.70
N VAL A 31 18.59 10.41 32.11
CA VAL A 31 18.94 9.02 32.35
C VAL A 31 19.16 8.87 33.85
N ASP A 32 18.27 8.12 34.51
CA ASP A 32 18.43 7.85 35.92
C ASP A 32 19.67 6.97 36.18
N GLU A 33 20.08 6.86 37.43
CA GLU A 33 21.27 6.11 37.82
C GLU A 33 21.21 4.62 37.39
N GLU A 34 20.00 4.07 37.24
CA GLU A 34 19.76 2.71 36.77
C GLU A 34 19.92 2.59 35.25
N GLY A 35 19.39 3.54 34.48
CA GLY A 35 19.60 3.65 33.03
C GLY A 35 21.06 3.90 32.67
N ALA A 36 21.78 4.68 33.48
CA ALA A 36 23.22 4.88 33.30
C ALA A 36 24.01 3.57 33.52
N SER A 37 23.65 2.78 34.54
CA SER A 37 24.25 1.46 34.77
C SER A 37 23.93 0.47 33.64
N TYR A 38 22.73 0.53 33.05
CA TYR A 38 22.36 -0.30 31.91
C TYR A 38 23.19 0.05 30.66
N LEU A 39 23.41 1.35 30.41
CA LEU A 39 24.31 1.82 29.34
C LEU A 39 25.76 1.39 29.57
N GLU A 40 26.26 1.47 30.80
CA GLU A 40 27.62 0.99 31.14
C GLU A 40 27.75 -0.53 30.95
N MET A 41 26.71 -1.30 31.24
CA MET A 41 26.70 -2.76 31.02
C MET A 41 26.76 -3.10 29.52
N LEU A 42 25.98 -2.39 28.69
CA LEU A 42 26.01 -2.51 27.23
C LEU A 42 27.37 -2.11 26.64
N GLU A 43 27.99 -1.03 27.14
CA GLU A 43 29.31 -0.59 26.69
C GLU A 43 30.42 -1.56 27.15
N GLY A 44 30.30 -2.15 28.35
CA GLY A 44 31.20 -3.17 28.86
C GLY A 44 31.13 -4.51 28.13
N GLU A 45 29.99 -4.86 27.54
CA GLU A 45 29.85 -6.03 26.65
C GLU A 45 30.49 -5.80 25.27
N SER A 46 30.83 -4.56 24.90
CA SER A 46 31.49 -4.23 23.62
C SER A 46 33.02 -4.37 23.63
N ASP A 47 33.68 -4.59 24.77
CA ASP A 47 35.14 -4.89 24.85
C ASP A 47 35.45 -6.40 24.71
N GLY A 48 34.45 -7.19 24.29
CA GLY A 48 34.65 -8.58 23.91
C GLY A 48 35.19 -8.71 22.49
N SER A 49 36.52 -8.57 22.32
CA SER A 49 37.30 -9.15 21.21
C SER A 49 36.56 -9.21 19.85
N VAL A 50 36.67 -8.14 19.07
CA VAL A 50 36.37 -8.22 17.63
C VAL A 50 37.41 -9.15 16.99
N ASP A 51 37.07 -10.43 16.94
CA ASP A 51 37.69 -11.35 16.00
C ASP A 51 37.30 -10.81 14.63
N ASP A 52 38.31 -10.53 13.81
CA ASP A 52 38.21 -10.03 12.44
C ASP A 52 37.75 -11.19 11.53
N ASP A 53 36.64 -11.82 11.91
CA ASP A 53 35.89 -12.72 11.04
C ASP A 53 35.06 -11.79 10.15
N ASP A 54 35.58 -11.62 8.93
CA ASP A 54 34.93 -11.11 7.71
C ASP A 54 33.74 -12.01 7.34
N ASP A 55 32.83 -12.20 8.30
CA ASP A 55 31.50 -12.73 8.07
C ASP A 55 30.75 -11.60 7.36
N GLU A 56 30.76 -11.66 6.03
CA GLU A 56 29.84 -10.96 5.15
C GLU A 56 28.44 -11.16 5.75
N ILE A 57 27.98 -10.16 6.52
CA ILE A 57 26.67 -10.18 7.17
C ILE A 57 25.68 -10.34 6.03
N ASP A 58 25.10 -11.53 5.94
CA ASP A 58 24.00 -11.84 5.05
C ASP A 58 22.87 -10.88 5.44
N GLU A 59 22.75 -9.77 4.70
CA GLU A 59 21.73 -8.75 4.89
C GLU A 59 20.32 -9.30 4.57
N GLU A 60 20.20 -10.58 4.19
CA GLU A 60 18.93 -11.27 4.09
C GLU A 60 18.31 -11.41 5.48
N THR A 61 17.22 -10.68 5.71
CA THR A 61 16.53 -10.75 6.99
C THR A 61 15.73 -12.05 7.08
N THR A 62 15.26 -12.39 8.28
CA THR A 62 14.41 -13.58 8.46
C THR A 62 13.04 -13.42 7.76
N LEU A 63 12.70 -12.23 7.28
CA LEU A 63 11.40 -11.91 6.70
C LEU A 63 11.25 -12.43 5.25
N GLU A 64 12.35 -12.55 4.52
CA GLU A 64 12.44 -13.01 3.14
C GLU A 64 12.18 -14.52 3.03
N ALA A 65 12.43 -15.26 4.11
CA ALA A 65 12.15 -16.70 4.22
C ALA A 65 10.68 -17.01 4.57
N PHE A 66 9.80 -16.01 4.71
CA PHE A 66 8.42 -16.22 5.08
C PHE A 66 7.53 -16.50 3.86
N ASP A 67 7.20 -17.76 3.62
CA ASP A 67 6.22 -18.16 2.61
C ASP A 67 4.80 -17.81 3.05
N THR A 68 4.03 -17.19 2.15
CA THR A 68 2.60 -16.94 2.35
C THR A 68 1.79 -18.22 2.11
N GLU A 69 0.55 -18.28 2.61
CA GLU A 69 -0.32 -19.43 2.34
C GLU A 69 -0.62 -19.64 0.85
N MET A 70 -0.47 -18.58 0.04
CA MET A 70 -0.68 -18.60 -1.40
C MET A 70 0.50 -19.23 -2.17
N ASP A 71 1.70 -19.25 -1.58
CA ASP A 71 2.92 -19.83 -2.16
C ASP A 71 2.95 -21.38 -2.07
N LYS A 72 2.07 -21.95 -1.25
CA LYS A 72 1.92 -23.40 -1.09
C LYS A 72 1.38 -24.02 -2.38
N SER A 73 1.92 -25.16 -2.80
CA SER A 73 1.51 -25.90 -4.00
C SER A 73 0.03 -26.28 -4.06
N ASP A 74 -0.61 -26.34 -2.89
CA ASP A 74 -1.99 -26.80 -2.73
C ASP A 74 -2.99 -25.63 -2.66
N CYS A 75 -2.59 -24.41 -3.03
CA CYS A 75 -3.46 -23.25 -3.14
C CYS A 75 -4.24 -23.26 -4.47
N ASP A 76 -5.57 -23.43 -4.40
CA ASP A 76 -6.44 -23.40 -5.59
C ASP A 76 -6.58 -21.99 -6.21
N MET A 77 -6.20 -20.96 -5.45
CA MET A 77 -6.31 -19.56 -5.83
C MET A 77 -5.05 -19.12 -6.60
N ASP A 78 -5.26 -18.48 -7.75
CA ASP A 78 -4.18 -18.02 -8.61
C ASP A 78 -3.73 -16.61 -8.20
N GLU A 79 -2.44 -16.42 -7.93
CA GLU A 79 -1.86 -15.17 -7.42
C GLU A 79 -2.15 -13.98 -8.35
N TYR A 80 -1.95 -14.15 -9.66
CA TYR A 80 -2.13 -13.09 -10.65
C TYR A 80 -3.61 -12.72 -10.77
N VAL A 81 -4.49 -13.73 -10.78
CA VAL A 81 -5.94 -13.52 -10.80
C VAL A 81 -6.42 -12.79 -9.54
N THR A 82 -5.86 -13.15 -8.39
CA THR A 82 -6.22 -12.56 -7.10
C THR A 82 -5.78 -11.11 -7.02
N PHE A 83 -4.52 -10.83 -7.38
CA PHE A 83 -4.01 -9.47 -7.50
C PHE A 83 -4.87 -8.63 -8.45
N TYR A 84 -5.19 -9.14 -9.64
CA TYR A 84 -6.03 -8.43 -10.61
C TYR A 84 -7.42 -8.10 -10.05
N ARG A 85 -8.06 -9.05 -9.36
CA ARG A 85 -9.37 -8.83 -8.75
C ARG A 85 -9.32 -7.76 -7.67
N VAL A 86 -8.37 -7.84 -6.74
CA VAL A 86 -8.20 -6.84 -5.67
C VAL A 86 -7.94 -5.46 -6.27
N MET A 87 -7.06 -5.35 -7.27
CA MET A 87 -6.75 -4.08 -7.92
C MET A 87 -7.96 -3.48 -8.64
N THR A 88 -8.76 -4.32 -9.29
CA THR A 88 -9.99 -3.88 -9.99
C THR A 88 -11.08 -3.48 -8.99
N GLU A 89 -11.24 -4.24 -7.91
CA GLU A 89 -12.17 -3.93 -6.81
C GLU A 89 -11.76 -2.61 -6.15
N LEU A 90 -10.47 -2.38 -5.92
CA LEU A 90 -9.92 -1.14 -5.38
C LEU A 90 -10.18 0.05 -6.31
N GLU A 91 -9.96 -0.09 -7.62
CA GLU A 91 -10.24 0.97 -8.60
C GLU A 91 -11.73 1.39 -8.58
N SER A 92 -12.64 0.42 -8.47
CA SER A 92 -14.09 0.69 -8.45
C SER A 92 -14.61 1.18 -7.09
N GLY A 93 -14.01 0.71 -5.99
CA GLY A 93 -14.44 0.98 -4.62
C GLY A 93 -13.86 2.26 -4.04
N ASP A 94 -12.57 2.50 -4.28
CA ASP A 94 -11.87 3.72 -3.86
C ASP A 94 -10.87 4.19 -4.93
N PRO A 95 -11.34 5.01 -5.88
CA PRO A 95 -10.49 5.56 -6.92
C PRO A 95 -9.33 6.42 -6.39
N ASN A 96 -9.46 7.03 -5.20
CA ASN A 96 -8.41 7.89 -4.66
C ASN A 96 -7.21 7.05 -4.21
N TRP A 97 -7.47 5.95 -3.50
CA TRP A 97 -6.43 5.02 -3.08
C TRP A 97 -5.77 4.32 -4.26
N TYR A 98 -6.56 3.91 -5.25
CA TYR A 98 -6.02 3.36 -6.49
C TYR A 98 -5.08 4.34 -7.21
N ASN A 99 -5.48 5.62 -7.31
CA ASN A 99 -4.65 6.65 -7.92
C ASN A 99 -3.38 6.97 -7.11
N GLN A 100 -3.42 6.90 -5.78
CA GLN A 100 -2.20 7.03 -4.96
C GLN A 100 -1.22 5.89 -5.20
N LEU A 101 -1.73 4.66 -5.36
CA LEU A 101 -0.90 3.47 -5.58
C LEU A 101 -0.28 3.43 -6.99
N ILE A 102 -1.04 3.82 -8.01
CA ILE A 102 -0.62 3.66 -9.42
C ILE A 102 -0.11 4.98 -10.02
N GLY A 103 -0.51 6.14 -9.50
CA GLY A 103 -0.28 7.45 -10.11
C GLY A 103 1.18 7.92 -10.08
N HIS A 104 2.00 7.40 -9.18
CA HIS A 104 3.43 7.73 -9.07
C HIS A 104 4.35 6.77 -9.83
N LEU A 105 3.79 5.75 -10.50
CA LEU A 105 4.58 4.77 -11.24
C LEU A 105 5.18 5.42 -12.50
N THR A 106 6.47 5.18 -12.72
CA THR A 106 7.16 5.58 -13.96
C THR A 106 6.66 4.74 -15.14
N GLU A 107 6.85 5.22 -16.38
CA GLU A 107 6.48 4.47 -17.59
C GLU A 107 6.99 3.01 -17.64
N PRO A 108 8.26 2.70 -17.29
CA PRO A 108 8.70 1.30 -17.24
C PRO A 108 7.98 0.47 -16.18
N GLN A 109 7.73 1.02 -14.98
CA GLN A 109 6.99 0.32 -13.92
C GLN A 109 5.53 0.08 -14.31
N GLN A 110 4.89 1.04 -14.97
CA GLN A 110 3.54 0.86 -15.52
C GLN A 110 3.51 -0.25 -16.57
N LYS A 111 4.57 -0.42 -17.34
CA LYS A 111 4.67 -1.52 -18.32
C LYS A 111 4.77 -2.87 -17.62
N GLU A 112 5.59 -3.00 -16.59
CA GLU A 112 5.70 -4.22 -15.79
C GLU A 112 4.35 -4.58 -15.15
N LEU A 113 3.66 -3.59 -14.56
CA LEU A 113 2.33 -3.78 -14.00
C LEU A 113 1.31 -4.25 -15.07
N LYS A 114 1.37 -3.71 -16.29
CA LYS A 114 0.55 -4.18 -17.42
C LYS A 114 0.85 -5.64 -17.77
N GLU A 115 2.11 -6.07 -17.69
CA GLU A 115 2.49 -7.46 -17.95
C GLU A 115 1.91 -8.40 -16.89
N VAL A 116 1.92 -8.02 -15.60
CA VAL A 116 1.26 -8.74 -14.50
C VAL A 116 -0.24 -8.91 -14.77
N VAL A 117 -0.92 -7.82 -15.15
CA VAL A 117 -2.35 -7.85 -15.51
C VAL A 117 -2.61 -8.77 -16.70
N ASN A 118 -1.76 -8.71 -17.73
CA ASN A 118 -1.88 -9.59 -18.90
C ASN A 118 -1.70 -11.07 -18.53
N THR A 119 -0.82 -11.39 -17.59
CA THR A 119 -0.65 -12.76 -17.07
C THR A 119 -1.92 -13.22 -16.37
N ALA A 120 -2.53 -12.38 -15.52
CA ALA A 120 -3.81 -12.68 -14.87
C ALA A 120 -4.92 -13.01 -15.90
N LEU A 121 -5.05 -12.18 -16.94
CA LEU A 121 -6.04 -12.39 -18.00
C LEU A 121 -5.82 -13.71 -18.74
N LYS A 122 -4.56 -14.08 -19.03
CA LYS A 122 -4.22 -15.38 -19.63
C LYS A 122 -4.57 -16.54 -18.71
N CYS A 123 -4.28 -16.44 -17.40
CA CYS A 123 -4.65 -17.45 -16.42
C CYS A 123 -6.17 -17.68 -16.38
N MET A 124 -6.96 -16.60 -16.41
CA MET A 124 -8.43 -16.70 -16.46
C MET A 124 -8.93 -17.37 -17.75
N GLN A 125 -8.31 -17.05 -18.89
CA GLN A 125 -8.64 -17.67 -20.19
C GLN A 125 -8.31 -19.17 -20.24
N GLN A 126 -7.14 -19.57 -19.73
CA GLN A 126 -6.69 -20.97 -19.74
C GLN A 126 -7.51 -21.86 -18.80
N LYS A 127 -7.95 -21.33 -17.67
CA LYS A 127 -8.79 -22.06 -16.69
C LYS A 127 -10.27 -22.14 -17.08
N GLY A 128 -10.65 -21.66 -18.28
CA GLY A 128 -12.02 -21.74 -18.77
C GLY A 128 -13.02 -21.02 -17.86
N VAL A 129 -12.57 -19.97 -17.16
CA VAL A 129 -13.45 -19.11 -16.37
C VAL A 129 -14.24 -18.28 -17.38
N LEU A 130 -15.33 -18.88 -17.86
CA LEU A 130 -16.20 -18.34 -18.89
C LEU A 130 -16.61 -16.92 -18.52
N PHE A 131 -16.29 -16.00 -19.42
CA PHE A 131 -16.83 -14.65 -19.57
C PHE A 131 -18.20 -14.46 -18.90
N PHE A 132 -18.17 -13.95 -17.67
CA PHE A 132 -19.33 -13.35 -17.00
C PHE A 132 -18.85 -12.22 -16.09
N LEU A 133 -18.10 -11.29 -16.67
CA LEU A 133 -17.84 -9.99 -16.03
C LEU A 133 -18.74 -8.95 -16.71
N PRO A 134 -19.77 -8.42 -16.01
CA PRO A 134 -20.74 -7.47 -16.59
C PRO A 134 -20.18 -6.04 -16.74
N TRP A 135 -18.87 -5.82 -16.55
CA TRP A 135 -18.27 -4.50 -16.38
C TRP A 135 -17.31 -4.08 -17.51
N PHE A 136 -17.24 -4.81 -18.62
CA PHE A 136 -16.46 -4.39 -19.80
C PHE A 136 -17.15 -3.20 -20.50
N THR A 137 -17.16 -2.03 -19.86
CA THR A 137 -17.56 -0.75 -20.44
C THR A 137 -16.31 0.03 -20.83
N ALA A 138 -16.27 0.44 -22.09
CA ALA A 138 -15.10 0.83 -22.87
C ALA A 138 -14.39 2.15 -22.48
N ASP A 139 -14.63 2.68 -21.29
CA ASP A 139 -14.09 3.97 -20.88
C ASP A 139 -13.04 3.75 -19.78
N ASN A 140 -11.77 3.80 -20.20
CA ASN A 140 -10.54 3.73 -19.40
C ASN A 140 -9.83 2.36 -19.30
N CYS A 141 -9.69 1.65 -20.42
CA CYS A 141 -8.81 0.48 -20.50
C CYS A 141 -7.33 0.89 -20.54
N LEU A 142 -6.55 0.48 -19.53
CA LEU A 142 -5.08 0.55 -19.54
C LEU A 142 -4.42 -0.34 -20.62
N VAL A 143 -5.22 -1.19 -21.29
CA VAL A 143 -4.83 -2.09 -22.38
C VAL A 143 -5.86 -2.07 -23.54
N PRO A 144 -5.69 -1.19 -24.55
CA PRO A 144 -6.61 -1.14 -25.69
C PRO A 144 -6.60 -2.41 -26.58
N ASP A 145 -5.53 -3.22 -26.53
CA ASP A 145 -5.40 -4.42 -27.36
C ASP A 145 -6.32 -5.59 -26.94
N VAL A 146 -6.87 -5.58 -25.73
CA VAL A 146 -7.80 -6.64 -25.29
C VAL A 146 -9.22 -6.41 -25.83
N CYS A 147 -9.58 -5.17 -26.15
CA CYS A 147 -10.88 -4.84 -26.79
C CYS A 147 -11.00 -5.36 -28.23
N MET A 148 -9.88 -5.65 -28.91
CA MET A 148 -9.86 -6.03 -30.33
C MET A 148 -10.12 -7.52 -30.59
N LEU A 149 -10.20 -8.37 -29.57
CA LEU A 149 -10.40 -9.81 -29.74
C LEU A 149 -11.86 -10.22 -29.97
N SER A 150 -12.82 -9.29 -29.87
CA SER A 150 -14.24 -9.60 -30.08
C SER A 150 -14.77 -9.35 -31.50
N GLU A 151 -13.95 -8.95 -32.47
CA GLU A 151 -14.48 -8.49 -33.77
C GLU A 151 -13.99 -9.21 -35.02
N LYS A 152 -13.34 -10.37 -34.92
CA LYS A 152 -13.17 -11.25 -36.09
C LYS A 152 -13.29 -12.74 -35.77
N GLN A 153 -14.38 -13.29 -36.33
CA GLN A 153 -14.72 -14.70 -36.63
C GLN A 153 -15.47 -15.47 -35.56
#